data_AF-A0A438H7E7-F1
#
_entry.id   AF-A0A438H7E7-F1
#
_cell.length_a   1.000
_cell.length_b   1.000
_cell.length_c   1.000
_cell.angle_alpha   90.00
_cell.angle_beta   90.00
_cell.angle_gamma   90.00
#
_symmetry.space_group_name_H-M   'P 1'
#
loop_
_entity.id
_entity.type
_entity.pdbx_description
1 polymer ?
#
loop_
_entity_poly.entity_id
_entity_poly.type
_entity_poly.pdbx_seq_one_letter_code
_entity_poly.pdbx_strand_id
1 'polypeptide(L)'
;MIYCILILFTNVAAPPWMEIREGLHYNPYFPGGAIAMPKMLIDGALEYEDGTPATEAQMGKDVVSFLTWAAEPEMEERKLMGFKWIFLLSLALLQAAYFRRLRWSVYKSRKLIVDVVN
;
A
#
# COMPACT_ATOMS: atom_id res chain seq x y z
N MET A 1 -2.64 -8.49 -1.31
CA MET A 1 -3.63 -9.35 -2.01
C MET A 1 -2.94 -10.46 -2.81
N ILE A 2 -2.07 -10.14 -3.77
CA ILE A 2 -1.37 -11.14 -4.61
C ILE A 2 -0.52 -12.12 -3.78
N TYR A 3 0.23 -11.61 -2.78
CA TYR A 3 1.00 -12.44 -1.83
C TYR A 3 0.15 -13.48 -1.10
N CYS A 4 -1.03 -13.08 -0.60
CA CYS A 4 -1.93 -14.00 0.10
C CYS A 4 -2.54 -15.04 -0.85
N ILE A 5 -2.80 -14.67 -2.11
CA ILE A 5 -3.33 -15.61 -3.11
C ILE A 5 -2.28 -16.67 -3.46
N LEU A 6 -1.01 -16.30 -3.59
CA LEU A 6 0.07 -17.22 -3.95
C LEU A 6 0.46 -18.17 -2.81
N ILE A 7 0.47 -17.67 -1.56
CA ILE A 7 0.97 -18.43 -0.41
C ILE A 7 -0.13 -19.17 0.33
N LEU A 8 -1.30 -18.56 0.58
CA LEU A 8 -2.36 -19.18 1.41
C LEU A 8 -3.25 -20.16 0.64
N PHE A 9 -2.64 -21.04 -0.13
CA PHE A 9 -3.24 -22.34 -0.47
C PHE A 9 -3.05 -23.39 0.64
N THR A 10 -2.20 -23.11 1.63
CA THR A 10 -1.87 -24.06 2.69
C THR A 10 -2.75 -23.91 3.92
N ASN A 11 -3.40 -25.02 4.27
CA ASN A 11 -3.88 -25.41 5.61
C ASN A 11 -5.29 -25.01 6.08
N VAL A 12 -6.12 -24.37 5.25
CA VAL A 12 -7.54 -24.23 5.59
C VAL A 12 -8.36 -25.12 4.66
N ALA A 13 -8.89 -26.21 5.21
CA ALA A 13 -9.89 -27.00 4.50
C ALA A 13 -11.11 -26.13 4.19
N ALA A 14 -11.76 -26.40 3.06
CA ALA A 14 -13.02 -25.74 2.74
C ALA A 14 -13.99 -25.88 3.93
N PRO A 15 -14.67 -24.80 4.33
CA PRO A 15 -15.63 -24.90 5.41
C PRO A 15 -16.75 -25.89 5.02
N PRO A 16 -17.35 -26.60 5.99
CA PRO A 16 -18.24 -27.73 5.72
C PRO A 16 -19.51 -27.39 4.92
N TRP A 17 -19.86 -26.11 4.78
CA TRP A 17 -21.00 -25.61 3.99
C TRP A 17 -20.63 -25.18 2.56
N MET A 18 -19.36 -25.28 2.16
CA MET A 18 -18.88 -24.84 0.84
C MET A 18 -18.45 -26.05 0.00
N GLU A 19 -19.27 -26.41 -0.98
CA GLU A 19 -18.92 -27.42 -1.97
C GLU A 19 -18.06 -26.80 -3.08
N ILE A 20 -16.86 -27.34 -3.26
CA ILE A 20 -15.94 -26.91 -4.31
C ILE A 20 -16.12 -27.85 -5.50
N ARG A 21 -16.40 -27.27 -6.67
CA ARG A 21 -16.55 -28.04 -7.91
C ARG A 21 -15.21 -28.65 -8.32
N GLU A 22 -15.28 -29.76 -9.03
CA GLU A 22 -14.11 -30.47 -9.53
C GLU A 22 -13.21 -29.55 -10.39
N GLY A 23 -11.90 -29.57 -10.15
CA GLY A 23 -10.93 -28.68 -10.80
C GLY A 23 -10.76 -27.30 -10.17
N LEU A 24 -11.52 -26.96 -9.11
CA LEU A 24 -11.28 -25.76 -8.30
C LEU A 24 -10.63 -26.11 -6.96
N HIS A 25 -9.92 -25.13 -6.41
CA HIS A 25 -9.21 -25.19 -5.14
C HIS A 25 -9.72 -24.11 -4.20
N TYR A 26 -9.73 -24.39 -2.89
CA TYR A 26 -10.15 -23.41 -1.89
C TYR A 26 -9.07 -22.35 -1.65
N ASN A 27 -9.44 -21.07 -1.65
CA ASN A 27 -8.59 -19.98 -1.15
C ASN A 27 -9.45 -18.87 -0.50
N PRO A 28 -9.32 -18.61 0.81
CA PRO A 28 -10.16 -17.63 1.52
C PRO A 28 -9.94 -16.18 1.06
N TYR A 29 -8.83 -15.86 0.40
CA TYR A 29 -8.54 -14.52 -0.12
C TYR A 29 -9.03 -14.30 -1.54
N PHE A 30 -9.40 -15.36 -2.25
CA PHE A 30 -9.96 -15.25 -3.58
C PHE A 30 -11.45 -14.89 -3.49
N PRO A 31 -11.94 -13.90 -4.27
CA PRO A 31 -13.36 -13.58 -4.30
C PRO A 31 -14.18 -14.83 -4.66
N GLY A 32 -15.08 -15.25 -3.76
CA GLY A 32 -15.88 -16.46 -3.94
C GLY A 32 -15.23 -17.76 -3.43
N GLY A 33 -14.03 -17.70 -2.86
CA GLY A 33 -13.43 -18.82 -2.12
C GLY A 33 -12.88 -19.97 -2.97
N ALA A 34 -13.18 -20.01 -4.27
CA ALA A 34 -12.78 -21.08 -5.18
C ALA A 34 -11.98 -20.54 -6.37
N ILE A 35 -10.76 -21.05 -6.55
CA ILE A 35 -9.82 -20.64 -7.60
C ILE A 35 -9.43 -21.84 -8.47
N ALA A 36 -9.31 -21.65 -9.79
CA ALA A 36 -8.94 -22.72 -10.72
C ALA A 36 -7.43 -23.05 -10.71
N MET A 37 -6.63 -22.26 -10.02
CA MET A 37 -5.18 -22.43 -9.94
C MET A 37 -4.83 -23.35 -8.75
N PRO A 38 -4.01 -24.40 -8.94
CA PRO A 38 -3.49 -25.20 -7.84
C PRO A 38 -2.41 -24.45 -7.05
N LYS A 39 -2.04 -24.99 -5.88
CA LYS A 39 -0.90 -24.49 -5.12
C LYS A 39 0.40 -24.69 -5.92
N MET A 40 1.01 -23.60 -6.34
CA MET A 40 2.25 -23.63 -7.13
C MET A 40 3.52 -23.53 -6.28
N LEU A 41 3.45 -22.91 -5.10
CA LEU A 41 4.60 -22.70 -4.23
C LEU A 41 4.68 -23.82 -3.19
N ILE A 42 5.77 -24.60 -3.25
CA ILE A 42 6.08 -25.72 -2.36
C ILE A 42 7.46 -25.47 -1.77
N ASP A 43 7.64 -25.71 -0.48
CA ASP A 43 8.96 -25.59 0.16
C ASP A 43 10.01 -26.44 -0.58
N GLY A 44 11.15 -25.82 -0.91
CA GLY A 44 12.25 -26.46 -1.61
C GLY A 44 12.02 -26.72 -3.10
N ALA A 45 11.03 -26.08 -3.73
CA ALA A 45 10.75 -26.26 -5.16
C ALA A 45 11.86 -25.77 -6.09
N LEU A 46 12.75 -24.89 -5.61
CA LEU A 46 13.87 -24.34 -6.36
C LEU A 46 15.05 -24.05 -5.43
N GLU A 47 16.25 -23.94 -6.00
CA GLU A 47 17.46 -23.52 -5.31
C GLU A 47 17.79 -22.08 -5.70
N TYR A 48 17.92 -21.20 -4.70
CA TYR A 48 18.35 -19.83 -4.95
C TYR A 48 19.87 -19.76 -5.13
N GLU A 49 20.32 -18.93 -6.07
CA GLU A 49 21.76 -18.74 -6.36
C GLU A 49 22.53 -18.07 -5.21
N ASP A 50 21.81 -17.33 -4.34
CA ASP A 50 22.38 -16.64 -3.18
C ASP A 50 22.44 -17.50 -1.90
N GLY A 51 21.96 -18.75 -1.98
CA GLY A 51 21.89 -19.67 -0.84
C GLY A 51 20.75 -19.39 0.14
N THR A 52 19.82 -18.51 -0.20
CA THR A 52 18.62 -18.26 0.62
C THR A 52 17.75 -19.52 0.68
N PRO A 53 17.20 -19.91 1.85
CA PRO A 53 16.32 -21.07 1.95
C PRO A 53 15.00 -20.83 1.20
N ALA A 54 14.68 -21.72 0.25
CA ALA A 54 13.49 -21.65 -0.58
C ALA A 54 12.20 -22.11 0.12
N THR A 55 11.76 -21.33 1.11
CA THR A 55 10.45 -21.51 1.76
C THR A 55 9.34 -20.88 0.92
N GLU A 56 8.11 -21.37 1.08
CA GLU A 56 6.90 -20.87 0.40
C GLU A 56 6.68 -19.37 0.64
N ALA A 57 6.93 -18.91 1.87
CA ALA A 57 6.79 -17.51 2.24
C ALA A 57 7.85 -16.63 1.56
N GLN A 58 9.08 -17.12 1.48
CA GLN A 58 10.18 -16.42 0.83
C GLN A 58 9.94 -16.29 -0.67
N MET A 59 9.65 -17.40 -1.35
CA MET A 59 9.35 -17.40 -2.79
C MET A 59 8.16 -16.52 -3.13
N GLY A 60 7.08 -16.59 -2.34
CA GLY A 60 5.91 -15.75 -2.58
C GLY A 60 6.20 -14.26 -2.36
N LYS A 61 7.10 -13.91 -1.41
CA LYS A 61 7.54 -12.52 -1.22
C LYS A 61 8.32 -12.01 -2.42
N ASP A 62 9.23 -12.83 -2.94
CA ASP A 62 10.12 -12.44 -4.03
C ASP A 62 9.35 -12.28 -5.34
N VAL A 63 8.46 -13.24 -5.66
CA VAL A 63 7.58 -13.17 -6.84
C VAL A 63 6.68 -11.93 -6.78
N VAL A 64 6.09 -11.63 -5.62
CA VAL A 64 5.22 -10.45 -5.48
C VAL A 64 6.02 -9.16 -5.60
N SER A 65 7.22 -9.12 -5.04
CA SER A 65 8.10 -7.96 -5.14
C SER A 65 8.48 -7.71 -6.60
N PHE A 66 8.83 -8.78 -7.33
CA PHE A 66 9.11 -8.71 -8.76
C PHE A 66 7.90 -8.23 -9.58
N LEU A 67 6.70 -8.81 -9.35
CA LEU A 67 5.48 -8.38 -10.04
C LEU A 67 5.11 -6.93 -9.71
N THR A 68 5.34 -6.49 -8.48
CA THR A 68 5.10 -5.10 -8.06
C THR A 68 6.04 -4.15 -8.79
N TRP A 69 7.32 -4.51 -8.90
CA TRP A 69 8.29 -3.76 -9.68
C TRP A 69 7.95 -3.74 -11.17
N ALA A 70 7.54 -4.88 -11.74
CA ALA A 70 7.15 -4.97 -13.15
C ALA A 70 5.89 -4.15 -13.46
N ALA A 71 4.97 -4.03 -12.50
CA ALA A 71 3.78 -3.19 -12.62
C ALA A 71 4.08 -1.69 -12.46
N GLU A 72 5.06 -1.33 -11.62
CA GLU A 72 5.41 0.07 -11.32
C GLU A 72 6.95 0.27 -11.28
N PRO A 73 7.63 0.29 -12.44
CA PRO A 73 9.09 0.41 -12.51
C PRO A 73 9.60 1.78 -12.03
N GLU A 74 8.79 2.83 -12.12
CA GLU A 74 9.12 4.20 -11.73
C GLU A 74 8.90 4.51 -10.24
N MET A 75 8.52 3.50 -9.44
CA MET A 75 8.14 3.66 -8.03
C MET A 75 9.22 4.39 -7.22
N GLU A 76 10.49 4.08 -7.43
CA GLU A 76 11.60 4.67 -6.69
C GLU A 76 11.78 6.16 -7.03
N GLU A 77 11.82 6.49 -8.31
CA GLU A 77 11.94 7.87 -8.78
C GLU A 77 10.74 8.72 -8.32
N ARG A 78 9.52 8.17 -8.44
CA ARG A 78 8.29 8.81 -7.99
C ARG A 78 8.29 9.09 -6.50
N LYS A 79 8.76 8.15 -5.67
CA LYS A 79 8.88 8.34 -4.21
C LYS A 79 9.93 9.39 -3.87
N LEU A 80 11.08 9.37 -4.55
CA LEU A 80 12.16 10.34 -4.32
C LEU A 80 11.74 11.76 -4.70
N MET A 81 11.08 11.93 -5.84
CA MET A 81 10.52 13.21 -6.26
C MET A 81 9.38 13.66 -5.34
N GLY A 82 8.50 12.75 -4.95
CA GLY A 82 7.43 13.01 -3.98
C GLY A 82 7.96 13.56 -2.66
N PHE A 83 9.01 12.96 -2.10
CA PHE A 83 9.63 13.44 -0.87
C PHE A 83 10.20 14.85 -1.01
N LYS A 84 10.94 15.12 -2.09
CA LYS A 84 11.49 16.46 -2.39
C LYS A 84 10.39 17.52 -2.45
N TRP A 85 9.31 17.25 -3.17
CA TRP A 85 8.22 18.20 -3.33
C TRP A 85 7.41 18.41 -2.06
N ILE A 86 7.10 17.35 -1.32
CA ILE A 86 6.39 17.48 -0.03
C ILE A 86 7.20 18.34 0.94
N PHE A 87 8.51 18.11 1.01
CA PHE A 87 9.40 18.92 1.84
C PHE A 87 9.38 20.39 1.43
N LEU A 88 9.59 20.69 0.14
CA LEU A 88 9.59 22.07 -0.37
C LEU A 88 8.24 22.77 -0.18
N LEU A 89 7.13 22.08 -0.49
CA LEU A 89 5.78 22.63 -0.34
C LEU A 89 5.42 22.88 1.12
N SER A 90 5.90 22.05 2.06
CA SER A 90 5.69 22.27 3.49
C SER A 90 6.36 23.57 3.97
N LEU A 91 7.59 23.83 3.53
CA LEU A 91 8.32 25.06 3.84
C LEU A 91 7.64 26.28 3.22
N ALA A 92 7.24 26.17 1.95
CA ALA A 92 6.51 27.22 1.25
C ALA A 92 5.16 27.53 1.95
N LEU A 93 4.45 26.51 2.42
CA LEU A 93 3.19 26.67 3.16
C LEU A 93 3.42 27.40 4.50
N LEU A 94 4.47 27.03 5.25
CA LEU A 94 4.83 27.72 6.50
C LEU A 94 5.14 29.19 6.26
N GLN A 95 5.96 29.48 5.23
CA GLN A 95 6.29 30.85 4.86
C GLN A 95 5.04 31.64 4.43
N ALA A 96 4.18 31.07 3.60
CA ALA A 96 2.95 31.70 3.15
C ALA A 96 1.98 31.96 4.32
N ALA A 97 1.86 31.01 5.25
CA ALA A 97 1.03 31.15 6.44
C ALA A 97 1.54 32.28 7.36
N TYR A 98 2.86 32.36 7.55
CA TYR A 98 3.50 33.44 8.29
C TYR A 98 3.26 34.80 7.63
N PHE A 99 3.52 34.91 6.32
CA PHE A 99 3.30 36.14 5.56
C PHE A 99 1.84 36.59 5.59
N ARG A 100 0.89 35.65 5.48
CA ARG A 100 -0.54 35.92 5.61
C ARG A 100 -0.87 36.49 6.99
N ARG A 101 -0.33 35.91 8.08
CA ARG A 101 -0.56 36.42 9.44
C ARG A 101 0.01 37.83 9.61
N LEU A 102 1.20 38.11 9.09
CA LEU A 102 1.79 39.45 9.14
C LEU A 102 0.91 40.49 8.42
N ARG A 103 0.52 40.22 7.18
CA ARG A 103 -0.31 41.14 6.39
C ARG A 103 -1.68 41.40 7.01
N TRP A 104 -2.29 40.37 7.58
CA TRP A 104 -3.60 40.49 8.23
C TRP A 104 -3.53 41.01 9.68
N SER A 105 -2.33 41.17 10.24
CA SER A 105 -2.15 41.64 11.62
C SER A 105 -2.80 43.00 11.83
N VAL A 106 -2.59 43.95 10.91
CA VAL A 106 -3.15 45.32 10.97
C VAL A 106 -4.68 45.32 11.09
N TYR A 107 -5.35 44.51 10.27
CA TYR A 107 -6.81 44.42 10.30
C TYR A 107 -7.33 43.67 11.53
N LYS A 108 -6.58 42.69 12.03
CA LYS A 108 -6.98 41.87 13.18
C LYS A 108 -6.70 42.53 14.53
N SER A 109 -5.73 43.44 14.62
CA SER A 109 -5.38 44.14 15.85
C SER A 109 -6.10 45.49 16.03
N ARG A 110 -6.89 45.93 15.04
CA ARG A 110 -7.61 47.21 15.12
C ARG A 110 -8.69 47.15 16.21
N LYS A 111 -8.76 48.20 17.05
CA LYS A 111 -9.89 48.44 17.95
C LYS A 111 -10.85 49.39 17.24
N LEU A 112 -12.11 48.97 17.10
CA LEU A 112 -13.16 49.80 16.51
C LEU A 112 -14.03 50.33 17.65
N ILE A 113 -14.12 51.64 17.77
CA ILE A 113 -15.15 52.30 18.56
C ILE A 113 -16.29 52.58 17.59
N VAL A 114 -17.43 51.94 17.83
CA VAL A 114 -18.64 52.10 17.02
C VAL A 114 -19.63 52.89 17.85
N ASP A 115 -19.85 54.14 17.47
CA ASP A 115 -20.84 55.02 18.07
C ASP A 115 -22.23 54.64 17.55
N VAL A 116 -22.72 53.48 17.97
CA VAL A 116 -24.12 53.10 17.81
C VAL A 116 -24.79 53.38 19.16
N VAL A 117 -25.48 54.50 19.20
CA VAL A 117 -26.44 54.84 20.26
C VAL A 117 -27.70 54.01 19.98
N ASN A 118 -28.14 53.25 20.99
CA ASN A 118 -29.39 52.48 20.95
C ASN A 118 -30.61 53.39 21.16
#